data_AF-A0A9E2GVL3-F1
#
_entry.id   AF-A0A9E2GVL3-F1
#
_cell.length_a   1.000
_cell.length_b   1.000
_cell.length_c   1.000
_cell.angle_alpha   90.00
_cell.angle_beta   90.00
_cell.angle_gamma   90.00
#
_symmetry.space_group_name_H-M   'P 1'
#
loop_
_entity.id
_entity.type
_entity.pdbx_description
1 polymer ?
#
loop_
_entity_poly.entity_id
_entity_poly.type
_entity_poly.pdbx_seq_one_letter_code
_entity_poly.pdbx_strand_id
1 'polypeptide(L)'
;MKLFSLFIPLMMVLAFACDDGKRTFSETVTVTPVDPLGTVGGVVFDASTDAPLAGVTVTVISGGYTFNATTDDAGIFQLTDIPATGGVFVMYSLDGFLPARIQTNFPVAPGNVPYENPSITCEPIWMFGNTGTFQVRLLDPTGVPISQVPLQLVVPAAYYSVDQWGNVYFRGDVNRVANTNAMGLAQFRDIPELPMAGSINFPNVRIYVPEIDLDGDGNPEFASTTRNFDLHTTGDTIQVIRLSAFVPGDLSVSASNNSYFTATPTVPGQFSSGDSIYVLFNREPDADSLSVVLREFAQDGASWPLSPTLTGNQISFTLPDGLVGGEMYLLTVYANTEDFGNTYTRTVPVFITPTEALTVSMARENPMVINSPVIVTFNQWVGTGSQFYTWLTGNDGVIYFVYDLNSSGIIGDDFSEYGYTSTNVGLESLEVTPTWVPGLAVGRTGFSKRWRFSPPAAAVAGTSVQFTFPFVMSSAYLFHTPAGDTIAPMTGSLP
;
A
#
# COMPACT_ATOMS: atom_id res chain seq x y z
N MET A 1 121.59 28.59 4.05
CA MET A 1 121.14 29.22 5.32
C MET A 1 119.83 29.93 5.03
N LYS A 2 118.71 29.52 5.68
CA LYS A 2 117.44 30.28 5.82
C LYS A 2 116.64 30.51 4.51
N LEU A 3 115.31 30.61 4.44
CA LEU A 3 114.15 30.28 5.29
C LEU A 3 112.92 30.64 4.39
N PHE A 4 111.98 29.71 4.17
CA PHE A 4 110.49 29.87 3.99
C PHE A 4 109.94 30.82 2.89
N SER A 5 108.86 30.56 2.17
CA SER A 5 107.74 29.60 2.24
C SER A 5 107.09 29.55 0.85
N LEU A 6 106.86 28.36 0.29
CA LEU A 6 106.29 28.16 -1.05
C LEU A 6 104.75 28.10 -0.97
N PHE A 7 104.10 28.97 -1.75
CA PHE A 7 102.67 29.11 -1.96
C PHE A 7 102.03 27.84 -2.54
N ILE A 8 100.92 27.38 -1.96
CA ILE A 8 99.88 26.55 -2.62
C ILE A 8 98.52 27.16 -2.26
N PRO A 9 97.74 27.71 -3.21
CA PRO A 9 96.40 28.21 -2.93
C PRO A 9 95.36 27.08 -2.95
N LEU A 10 94.54 27.08 -1.90
CA LEU A 10 93.43 26.17 -1.63
C LEU A 10 92.15 26.67 -2.35
N MET A 11 91.72 25.89 -3.34
CA MET A 11 90.33 25.49 -3.66
C MET A 11 89.20 26.56 -3.60
N MET A 12 88.66 26.93 -4.76
CA MET A 12 87.33 27.55 -4.90
C MET A 12 86.53 26.78 -5.95
N VAL A 13 85.41 26.20 -5.51
CA VAL A 13 84.45 25.44 -6.34
C VAL A 13 83.57 26.44 -7.09
N LEU A 14 83.62 26.43 -8.43
CA LEU A 14 82.61 27.05 -9.28
C LEU A 14 81.78 25.96 -9.94
N ALA A 15 80.52 25.86 -9.51
CA ALA A 15 79.51 25.05 -10.15
C ALA A 15 79.06 25.72 -11.46
N PHE A 16 78.94 24.90 -12.50
CA PHE A 16 78.39 25.27 -13.79
C PHE A 16 76.91 25.65 -13.66
N ALA A 17 76.51 26.79 -14.23
CA ALA A 17 75.14 27.01 -14.66
C ALA A 17 75.09 26.87 -16.18
N CYS A 18 74.46 25.79 -16.63
CA CYS A 18 74.04 25.58 -18.01
C CYS A 18 72.87 26.53 -18.30
N ASP A 19 73.00 27.42 -19.28
CA ASP A 19 71.87 28.20 -19.79
C ASP A 19 71.00 27.27 -20.64
N ASP A 20 69.78 26.96 -20.18
CA ASP A 20 68.91 25.97 -20.81
C ASP A 20 68.10 26.51 -22.00
N GLY A 21 68.36 27.75 -22.43
CA GLY A 21 67.81 28.31 -23.67
C GLY A 21 66.29 28.44 -23.68
N LYS A 22 65.63 28.29 -22.53
CA LYS A 22 64.17 28.46 -22.43
C LYS A 22 63.84 29.94 -22.41
N ARG A 23 63.30 30.43 -23.53
CA ARG A 23 62.57 31.69 -23.53
C ARG A 23 61.40 31.56 -22.55
N THR A 24 61.51 32.21 -21.41
CA THR A 24 60.42 32.29 -20.45
C THR A 24 59.36 33.22 -21.03
N PHE A 25 58.33 32.64 -21.65
CA PHE A 25 57.10 33.38 -21.91
C PHE A 25 56.35 33.45 -20.58
N SER A 26 56.58 34.51 -19.82
CA SER A 26 55.70 34.89 -18.71
C SER A 26 54.54 35.69 -19.28
N GLU A 27 53.72 35.06 -20.12
CA GLU A 27 52.42 35.63 -20.43
C GLU A 27 51.57 35.42 -19.18
N THR A 28 51.34 36.50 -18.44
CA THR A 28 50.38 36.47 -17.34
C THR A 28 49.01 36.39 -18.00
N VAL A 29 48.46 35.18 -18.11
CA VAL A 29 47.06 35.00 -18.48
C VAL A 29 46.24 35.49 -17.28
N THR A 30 45.89 36.77 -17.28
CA THR A 30 44.88 37.30 -16.38
C THR A 30 43.53 36.75 -16.81
N VAL A 31 43.07 35.72 -16.13
CA VAL A 31 41.65 35.35 -16.14
C VAL A 31 40.97 36.31 -15.17
N THR A 32 40.31 37.33 -15.69
CA THR A 32 39.42 38.15 -14.86
C THR A 32 38.23 37.25 -14.49
N PRO A 33 37.94 37.02 -13.21
CA PRO A 33 36.68 36.40 -12.83
C PRO A 33 35.55 37.27 -13.37
N VAL A 34 34.78 36.73 -14.31
CA VAL A 34 33.55 37.36 -14.78
C VAL A 34 32.44 36.77 -13.94
N ASP A 35 31.61 37.60 -13.32
CA ASP A 35 30.31 37.17 -12.84
C ASP A 35 29.44 36.99 -14.09
N PRO A 36 29.17 35.75 -14.56
CA PRO A 36 28.41 35.57 -15.77
C PRO A 36 27.02 36.16 -15.55
N LEU A 37 26.57 37.01 -16.47
CA LEU A 37 25.22 37.55 -16.49
C LEU A 37 24.39 36.77 -17.51
N GLY A 38 23.14 36.50 -17.17
CA GLY A 38 22.22 35.74 -17.97
C GLY A 38 20.84 36.40 -18.10
N THR A 39 19.96 35.69 -18.78
CA THR A 39 18.58 36.12 -19.05
C THR A 39 17.59 35.14 -18.42
N VAL A 40 16.54 35.64 -17.77
CA VAL A 40 15.40 34.85 -17.27
C VAL A 40 14.14 35.32 -17.97
N GLY A 41 13.40 34.40 -18.59
CA GLY A 41 12.13 34.72 -19.25
C GLY A 41 11.13 33.60 -19.13
N GLY A 42 9.89 33.87 -19.51
CA GLY A 42 8.80 32.91 -19.47
C GLY A 42 7.46 33.52 -19.85
N VAL A 43 6.42 32.72 -19.70
CA VAL A 43 5.03 33.08 -20.04
C VAL A 43 4.10 32.75 -18.88
N VAL A 44 3.09 33.61 -18.67
CA VAL A 44 2.09 33.47 -17.62
C VAL A 44 0.69 33.51 -18.23
N PHE A 45 -0.17 32.63 -17.77
CA PHE A 45 -1.53 32.41 -18.25
C PHE A 45 -2.54 32.40 -17.09
N ASP A 46 -3.79 32.64 -17.43
CA ASP A 46 -4.93 32.50 -16.55
C ASP A 46 -5.37 31.02 -16.55
N ALA A 47 -5.35 30.39 -15.38
CA ALA A 47 -5.74 28.99 -15.22
C ALA A 47 -7.21 28.71 -15.57
N SER A 48 -8.07 29.73 -15.52
CA SER A 48 -9.51 29.59 -15.76
C SER A 48 -9.87 29.73 -17.24
N THR A 49 -9.19 30.61 -17.97
CA THR A 49 -9.51 30.98 -19.36
C THR A 49 -8.48 30.50 -20.38
N ASP A 50 -7.33 30.02 -19.93
CA ASP A 50 -6.16 29.68 -20.76
C ASP A 50 -5.61 30.87 -21.58
N ALA A 51 -6.03 32.10 -21.24
CA ALA A 51 -5.56 33.32 -21.90
C ALA A 51 -4.23 33.80 -21.30
N PRO A 52 -3.34 34.45 -22.08
CA PRO A 52 -2.14 35.08 -21.54
C PRO A 52 -2.48 36.16 -20.50
N LEU A 53 -1.69 36.24 -19.42
CA LEU A 53 -1.88 37.23 -18.35
C LEU A 53 -0.87 38.38 -18.48
N ALA A 54 -1.37 39.54 -18.90
CA ALA A 54 -0.66 40.82 -18.84
C ALA A 54 -0.61 41.38 -17.41
N GLY A 55 0.41 42.20 -17.12
CA GLY A 55 0.48 42.96 -15.87
C GLY A 55 0.98 42.18 -14.65
N VAL A 56 1.35 40.91 -14.80
CA VAL A 56 1.88 40.09 -13.72
C VAL A 56 3.25 40.64 -13.31
N THR A 57 3.40 40.98 -12.03
CA THR A 57 4.70 41.37 -11.47
C THR A 57 5.53 40.10 -11.27
N VAL A 58 6.67 40.03 -11.96
CA VAL A 58 7.61 38.90 -11.86
C VAL A 58 8.86 39.35 -11.13
N THR A 59 9.12 38.76 -9.97
CA THR A 59 10.29 39.03 -9.15
C THR A 59 11.27 37.87 -9.24
N VAL A 60 12.50 38.15 -9.66
CA VAL A 60 13.60 37.17 -9.77
C VAL A 60 14.64 37.46 -8.69
N ILE A 61 14.99 36.44 -7.90
CA ILE A 61 16.06 36.50 -6.89
C ILE A 61 17.21 35.60 -7.35
N SER A 62 18.39 36.19 -7.58
CA SER A 62 19.62 35.48 -7.94
C SER A 62 20.85 36.19 -7.39
N GLY A 63 21.85 35.44 -6.93
CA GLY A 63 23.11 35.99 -6.42
C GLY A 63 22.97 36.96 -5.23
N GLY A 64 21.85 36.89 -4.50
CA GLY A 64 21.52 37.84 -3.42
C GLY A 64 20.87 39.15 -3.88
N TYR A 65 20.63 39.32 -5.19
CA TYR A 65 19.97 40.48 -5.78
C TYR A 65 18.52 40.17 -6.16
N THR A 66 17.69 41.21 -6.25
CA THR A 66 16.28 41.13 -6.64
C THR A 66 16.04 41.96 -7.89
N PHE A 67 15.36 41.38 -8.88
CA PHE A 67 15.02 41.99 -10.16
C PHE A 67 13.52 41.88 -10.40
N ASN A 68 12.93 42.84 -11.11
CA ASN A 68 11.48 42.87 -11.35
C ASN A 68 11.18 43.17 -12.82
N ALA A 69 10.21 42.46 -13.37
CA ALA A 69 9.59 42.72 -14.66
C ALA A 69 8.07 42.66 -14.56
N THR A 70 7.39 43.09 -15.62
CA THR A 70 5.94 42.95 -15.76
C THR A 70 5.67 42.20 -17.07
N THR A 71 4.72 41.27 -17.07
CA THR A 71 4.32 40.58 -18.30
C THR A 71 3.61 41.53 -19.26
N ASP A 72 3.86 41.35 -20.56
CA ASP A 72 3.18 42.09 -21.64
C ASP A 72 1.81 41.47 -21.99
N ASP A 73 1.15 42.01 -23.03
CA ASP A 73 -0.16 41.54 -23.53
C ASP A 73 -0.15 40.09 -24.03
N ALA A 74 1.02 39.53 -24.33
CA ALA A 74 1.21 38.12 -24.68
C ALA A 74 1.57 37.26 -23.45
N GLY A 75 1.51 37.82 -22.24
CA GLY A 75 1.88 37.15 -20.99
C GLY A 75 3.38 36.92 -20.83
N ILE A 76 4.21 37.52 -21.70
CA ILE A 76 5.65 37.27 -21.76
C ILE A 76 6.38 38.22 -20.81
N PHE A 77 7.36 37.72 -20.06
CA PHE A 77 8.34 38.54 -19.36
C PHE A 77 9.76 38.15 -19.75
N GLN A 78 10.66 39.13 -19.69
CA GLN A 78 12.09 38.91 -19.88
C GLN A 78 12.89 39.85 -18.98
N LEU A 79 13.89 39.29 -18.31
CA LEU A 79 14.82 39.97 -17.42
C LEU A 79 16.24 39.64 -17.85
N THR A 80 17.03 40.65 -18.18
CA THR A 80 18.45 40.52 -18.55
C THR A 80 19.35 40.90 -17.39
N ASP A 81 20.65 40.68 -17.56
CA ASP A 81 21.68 41.09 -16.60
C ASP A 81 21.52 40.45 -15.22
N ILE A 82 20.98 39.23 -15.20
CA ILE A 82 20.75 38.45 -13.99
C ILE A 82 22.02 37.66 -13.65
N PRO A 83 22.59 37.77 -12.43
CA PRO A 83 23.73 36.96 -12.02
C PRO A 83 23.45 35.47 -12.25
N ALA A 84 24.25 34.84 -13.12
CA ALA A 84 24.16 33.43 -13.43
C ALA A 84 25.02 32.62 -12.45
N THR A 85 24.76 32.77 -11.16
CA THR A 85 25.54 32.17 -10.07
C THR A 85 24.95 30.84 -9.59
N GLY A 86 24.08 30.20 -10.37
CA GLY A 86 23.41 28.93 -10.03
C GLY A 86 21.89 29.04 -9.88
N GLY A 87 21.37 28.72 -8.70
CA GLY A 87 19.93 28.67 -8.41
C GLY A 87 19.25 30.05 -8.39
N VAL A 88 18.04 30.09 -8.93
CA VAL A 88 17.21 31.27 -9.15
C VAL A 88 15.81 30.99 -8.61
N PHE A 89 15.25 31.94 -7.87
CA PHE A 89 13.85 31.93 -7.45
C PHE A 89 13.07 32.95 -8.26
N VAL A 90 11.94 32.53 -8.84
CA VAL A 90 11.04 33.40 -9.60
C VAL A 90 9.69 33.39 -8.89
N MET A 91 9.14 34.58 -8.63
CA MET A 91 7.84 34.77 -7.97
C MET A 91 6.95 35.60 -8.87
N TYR A 92 5.67 35.25 -8.92
CA TYR A 92 4.66 35.89 -9.76
C TYR A 92 3.52 36.38 -8.89
N SER A 93 3.11 37.64 -9.09
CA SER A 93 2.03 38.27 -8.33
C SER A 93 1.18 39.16 -9.23
N LEU A 94 -0.14 38.99 -9.14
CA LEU A 94 -1.13 39.85 -9.78
C LEU A 94 -2.34 39.94 -8.85
N ASP A 95 -2.91 41.12 -8.69
CA ASP A 95 -4.11 41.30 -7.88
C ASP A 95 -5.29 40.50 -8.47
N GLY A 96 -6.10 39.88 -7.60
CA GLY A 96 -7.14 38.93 -8.03
C GLY A 96 -6.65 37.51 -8.36
N PHE A 97 -5.34 37.23 -8.28
CA PHE A 97 -4.77 35.90 -8.51
C PHE A 97 -4.00 35.40 -7.28
N LEU A 98 -3.91 34.07 -7.17
CA LEU A 98 -3.05 33.42 -6.18
C LEU A 98 -1.58 33.50 -6.62
N PRO A 99 -0.62 33.72 -5.71
CA PRO A 99 0.78 33.87 -6.06
C PRO A 99 1.38 32.56 -6.56
N ALA A 100 2.26 32.66 -7.55
CA ALA A 100 3.03 31.51 -8.05
C ALA A 100 4.52 31.68 -7.77
N ARG A 101 5.26 30.57 -7.75
CA ARG A 101 6.71 30.58 -7.61
C ARG A 101 7.38 29.39 -8.25
N ILE A 102 8.59 29.55 -8.76
CA ILE A 102 9.41 28.43 -9.23
C ILE A 102 10.85 28.61 -8.75
N GLN A 103 11.53 27.48 -8.64
CA GLN A 103 12.98 27.43 -8.45
C GLN A 103 13.58 26.74 -9.66
N THR A 104 14.60 27.37 -10.25
CA THR A 104 15.29 26.88 -11.44
C THR A 104 16.76 27.29 -11.37
N ASN A 105 17.60 26.75 -12.23
CA ASN A 105 19.03 27.00 -12.20
C ASN A 105 19.50 27.43 -13.59
N PHE A 106 20.45 28.37 -13.64
CA PHE A 106 21.17 28.62 -14.88
C PHE A 106 21.95 27.34 -15.28
N PRO A 107 22.08 27.04 -16.59
CA PRO A 107 22.83 25.89 -17.08
C PRO A 107 24.35 26.11 -17.01
N VAL A 108 24.84 26.62 -15.88
CA VAL A 108 26.24 26.94 -15.62
C VAL A 108 26.76 26.02 -14.52
N ALA A 109 27.67 25.12 -14.88
CA ALA A 109 28.35 24.23 -13.94
C ALA A 109 29.74 24.79 -13.58
N PRO A 110 30.26 24.55 -12.36
CA PRO A 110 31.65 24.89 -12.03
C PRO A 110 32.63 24.27 -13.04
N GLY A 111 33.47 25.09 -13.66
CA GLY A 111 34.47 24.64 -14.66
C GLY A 111 34.07 24.81 -16.13
N ASN A 112 32.84 25.23 -16.43
CA ASN A 112 32.32 25.39 -17.80
C ASN A 112 32.43 26.82 -18.37
N VAL A 113 33.42 27.61 -17.95
CA VAL A 113 33.61 28.98 -18.47
C VAL A 113 34.40 28.99 -19.78
N PRO A 114 34.06 29.86 -20.75
CA PRO A 114 33.04 30.92 -20.69
C PRO A 114 31.67 30.50 -21.26
N TYR A 115 30.59 30.80 -20.52
CA TYR A 115 29.22 30.86 -21.03
C TYR A 115 28.87 32.32 -21.33
N GLU A 116 28.56 32.64 -22.59
CA GLU A 116 28.02 33.95 -22.95
C GLU A 116 26.49 33.92 -22.84
N ASN A 117 25.93 34.82 -22.02
CA ASN A 117 24.49 35.02 -21.81
C ASN A 117 23.68 33.70 -21.63
N PRO A 118 23.97 32.88 -20.60
CA PRO A 118 23.13 31.74 -20.28
C PRO A 118 21.68 32.18 -20.06
N SER A 119 20.72 31.41 -20.59
CA SER A 119 19.30 31.72 -20.47
C SER A 119 18.55 30.67 -19.66
N ILE A 120 17.54 31.14 -18.93
CA ILE A 120 16.50 30.33 -18.31
C ILE A 120 15.20 30.67 -19.02
N THR A 121 14.60 29.68 -19.66
CA THR A 121 13.19 29.72 -20.04
C THR A 121 12.43 29.00 -18.95
N CYS A 122 11.65 29.75 -18.18
CA CYS A 122 10.76 29.21 -17.17
C CYS A 122 9.67 28.36 -17.83
N GLU A 123 9.26 27.29 -17.16
CA GLU A 123 8.03 26.59 -17.53
C GLU A 123 6.87 27.58 -17.60
N PRO A 124 5.95 27.44 -18.56
CA PRO A 124 4.70 28.18 -18.55
C PRO A 124 3.94 28.03 -17.22
N ILE A 125 3.43 29.14 -16.70
CA ILE A 125 2.70 29.20 -15.42
C ILE A 125 1.25 29.58 -15.66
N TRP A 126 0.32 28.80 -15.11
CA TRP A 126 -1.09 29.16 -15.03
C TRP A 126 -1.45 29.54 -13.59
N MET A 127 -1.76 30.81 -13.38
CA MET A 127 -2.16 31.33 -12.07
C MET A 127 -3.68 31.17 -11.89
N PHE A 128 -4.11 30.63 -10.75
CA PHE A 128 -5.53 30.58 -10.42
C PHE A 128 -6.03 31.93 -9.91
N GLY A 129 -7.24 32.32 -10.31
CA GLY A 129 -7.98 33.41 -9.68
C GLY A 129 -8.20 33.13 -8.20
N ASN A 130 -8.25 34.16 -7.37
CA ASN A 130 -8.41 34.05 -5.91
C ASN A 130 -9.85 34.27 -5.45
N THR A 131 -10.85 34.05 -6.30
CA THR A 131 -12.26 34.36 -6.03
C THR A 131 -13.10 33.13 -5.70
N GLY A 132 -12.51 31.92 -5.83
CA GLY A 132 -13.19 30.66 -5.60
C GLY A 132 -13.77 30.56 -4.18
N THR A 133 -14.85 29.78 -4.05
CA THR A 133 -15.47 29.49 -2.76
C THR A 133 -15.81 28.01 -2.64
N PHE A 134 -15.83 27.50 -1.41
CA PHE A 134 -16.23 26.12 -1.11
C PHE A 134 -17.04 26.09 0.19
N GLN A 135 -18.12 25.31 0.22
CA GLN A 135 -19.04 25.28 1.35
C GLN A 135 -19.23 23.88 1.89
N VAL A 136 -19.16 23.76 3.21
CA VAL A 136 -19.39 22.50 3.93
C VAL A 136 -20.31 22.73 5.10
N ARG A 137 -21.25 21.80 5.30
CA ARG A 137 -22.11 21.72 6.48
C ARG A 137 -21.64 20.58 7.39
N LEU A 138 -21.33 20.92 8.63
CA LEU A 138 -20.97 19.99 9.69
C LEU A 138 -22.21 19.60 10.50
N LEU A 139 -22.47 18.30 10.61
CA LEU A 139 -23.59 17.72 11.33
C LEU A 139 -23.09 16.67 12.33
N ASP A 140 -23.81 16.52 13.44
CA ASP A 140 -23.68 15.39 14.34
C ASP A 140 -24.28 14.10 13.72
N PRO A 141 -24.12 12.92 14.35
CA PRO A 141 -24.69 11.66 13.87
C PRO A 141 -26.21 11.68 13.68
N THR A 142 -26.92 12.54 14.41
CA THR A 142 -28.39 12.68 14.36
C THR A 142 -28.85 13.65 13.26
N GLY A 143 -27.91 14.36 12.63
CA GLY A 143 -28.18 15.37 11.60
C GLY A 143 -28.37 16.78 12.14
N VAL A 144 -28.11 17.02 13.43
CA VAL A 144 -28.14 18.35 14.04
C VAL A 144 -26.86 19.11 13.65
N PRO A 145 -26.95 20.38 13.22
CA PRO A 145 -25.78 21.16 12.85
C PRO A 145 -24.90 21.54 14.04
N ILE A 146 -23.58 21.47 13.85
CA ILE A 146 -22.59 21.82 14.88
C ILE A 146 -21.97 23.19 14.57
N SER A 147 -22.14 24.16 15.46
CA SER A 147 -21.69 25.55 15.29
C SER A 147 -20.36 25.86 15.97
N GLN A 148 -19.69 26.95 15.57
CA GLN A 148 -18.45 27.48 16.16
C GLN A 148 -17.23 26.55 16.05
N VAL A 149 -17.22 25.64 15.08
CA VAL A 149 -16.08 24.75 14.84
C VAL A 149 -15.15 25.35 13.77
N PRO A 150 -13.85 25.56 14.05
CA PRO A 150 -12.89 26.07 13.08
C PRO A 150 -12.41 24.95 12.14
N LEU A 151 -13.01 24.86 10.96
CA LEU A 151 -12.60 23.89 9.94
C LEU A 151 -11.41 24.43 9.14
N GLN A 152 -10.44 23.57 8.84
CA GLN A 152 -9.30 23.92 7.99
C GLN A 152 -9.43 23.24 6.62
N LEU A 153 -9.42 24.02 5.54
CA LEU A 153 -9.35 23.55 4.16
C LEU A 153 -7.92 23.65 3.64
N VAL A 154 -7.46 22.59 2.98
CA VAL A 154 -6.19 22.51 2.25
C VAL A 154 -6.51 22.25 0.77
N VAL A 155 -6.24 23.24 -0.07
CA VAL A 155 -6.30 23.10 -1.53
C VAL A 155 -4.87 22.91 -2.04
N PRO A 156 -4.54 21.78 -2.67
CA PRO A 156 -3.15 21.43 -3.01
C PRO A 156 -2.57 22.14 -4.25
N ALA A 157 -3.18 23.26 -4.67
CA ALA A 157 -2.69 24.05 -5.79
C ALA A 157 -3.08 25.53 -5.67
N ALA A 158 -2.13 26.43 -5.96
CA ALA A 158 -2.28 27.87 -6.12
C ALA A 158 -1.99 28.29 -7.56
N TYR A 159 -1.28 27.44 -8.31
CA TYR A 159 -0.99 27.54 -9.73
C TYR A 159 -0.65 26.14 -10.26
N TYR A 160 -0.55 26.00 -11.58
CA TYR A 160 0.09 24.84 -12.20
C TYR A 160 1.12 25.23 -13.24
N SER A 161 2.07 24.34 -13.50
CA SER A 161 3.01 24.44 -14.61
C SER A 161 2.86 23.25 -15.55
N VAL A 162 3.27 23.45 -16.80
CA VAL A 162 3.30 22.39 -17.82
C VAL A 162 4.72 22.24 -18.33
N ASP A 163 5.25 21.02 -18.30
CA ASP A 163 6.59 20.75 -18.81
C ASP A 163 6.61 20.64 -20.35
N GLN A 164 7.81 20.48 -20.92
CA GLN A 164 8.01 20.35 -22.36
C GLN A 164 7.34 19.13 -23.02
N TRP A 165 6.87 18.16 -22.23
CA TRP A 165 6.16 16.97 -22.70
C TRP A 165 4.64 17.06 -22.51
N GLY A 166 4.14 18.17 -21.96
CA GLY A 166 2.73 18.39 -21.70
C GLY A 166 2.23 17.83 -20.37
N ASN A 167 3.11 17.40 -19.45
CA ASN A 167 2.67 16.96 -18.13
C ASN A 167 2.34 18.16 -17.24
N VAL A 168 1.22 18.06 -16.52
CA VAL A 168 0.71 19.11 -15.63
C VAL A 168 1.19 18.87 -14.21
N TYR A 169 1.73 19.92 -13.57
CA TYR A 169 2.16 19.90 -12.18
C TYR A 169 1.43 20.97 -11.36
N PHE A 170 0.54 20.54 -10.47
CA PHE A 170 -0.11 21.39 -9.49
C PHE A 170 0.84 21.75 -8.34
N ARG A 171 0.88 23.02 -7.95
CA ARG A 171 1.86 23.51 -6.97
C ARG A 171 1.28 24.60 -6.07
N GLY A 172 1.79 24.65 -4.85
CA GLY A 172 1.48 25.67 -3.84
C GLY A 172 0.19 25.37 -3.08
N ASP A 173 0.30 24.98 -1.82
CA ASP A 173 -0.88 24.73 -0.99
C ASP A 173 -1.56 26.05 -0.58
N VAL A 174 -2.88 26.10 -0.74
CA VAL A 174 -3.74 27.18 -0.23
C VAL A 174 -4.48 26.65 1.00
N ASN A 175 -4.14 27.18 2.17
CA ASN A 175 -4.78 26.85 3.42
C ASN A 175 -5.80 27.93 3.80
N ARG A 176 -7.01 27.53 4.18
CA ARG A 176 -8.08 28.42 4.67
C ARG A 176 -8.72 27.88 5.92
N VAL A 177 -9.20 28.77 6.77
CA VAL A 177 -9.98 28.40 7.97
C VAL A 177 -11.33 29.09 7.90
N ALA A 178 -12.39 28.35 8.20
CA ALA A 178 -13.75 28.89 8.28
C ALA A 178 -14.46 28.27 9.49
N ASN A 179 -15.13 29.12 10.27
CA ASN A 179 -15.94 28.66 11.40
C ASN A 179 -17.33 28.25 10.92
N THR A 180 -17.88 27.17 11.47
CA THR A 180 -19.27 26.80 11.23
C THR A 180 -20.23 27.80 11.90
N ASN A 181 -21.26 28.23 11.18
CA ASN A 181 -22.31 29.09 11.72
C ASN A 181 -23.38 28.30 12.50
N ALA A 182 -24.47 28.94 12.93
CA ALA A 182 -25.56 28.29 13.67
C ALA A 182 -26.28 27.17 12.88
N MET A 183 -26.12 27.13 11.55
CA MET A 183 -26.62 26.05 10.68
C MET A 183 -25.54 25.01 10.35
N GLY A 184 -24.41 25.03 11.06
CA GLY A 184 -23.27 24.15 10.82
C GLY A 184 -22.51 24.45 9.52
N LEU A 185 -22.81 25.55 8.83
CA LEU A 185 -22.20 25.87 7.53
C LEU A 185 -20.90 26.65 7.73
N ALA A 186 -19.81 26.14 7.16
CA ALA A 186 -18.55 26.84 6.97
C ALA A 186 -18.39 27.20 5.48
N GLN A 187 -18.03 28.46 5.21
CA GLN A 187 -17.75 28.94 3.86
C GLN A 187 -16.29 29.36 3.75
N PHE A 188 -15.54 28.64 2.94
CA PHE A 188 -14.19 28.99 2.53
C PHE A 188 -14.24 29.96 1.35
N ARG A 189 -13.37 30.96 1.39
CA ARG A 189 -13.20 32.00 0.38
C ARG A 189 -11.73 32.13 0.03
N ASP A 190 -11.44 32.91 -0.99
CA ASP A 190 -10.11 33.21 -1.46
C ASP A 190 -9.32 31.95 -1.87
N ILE A 191 -10.03 30.93 -2.38
CA ILE A 191 -9.43 29.69 -2.89
C ILE A 191 -9.32 29.76 -4.42
N PRO A 192 -8.57 28.86 -5.07
CA PRO A 192 -8.51 28.79 -6.52
C PRO A 192 -9.91 28.80 -7.15
N GLU A 193 -10.15 29.73 -8.06
CA GLU A 193 -11.25 29.62 -9.01
C GLU A 193 -10.92 28.47 -9.96
N LEU A 194 -11.68 27.37 -9.84
CA LEU A 194 -11.44 26.22 -10.68
C LEU A 194 -12.05 26.44 -12.07
N PRO A 195 -11.34 26.10 -13.15
CA PRO A 195 -11.89 26.22 -14.49
C PRO A 195 -13.19 25.42 -14.61
N MET A 196 -14.26 26.10 -15.02
CA MET A 196 -15.49 25.45 -15.48
C MET A 196 -15.29 24.85 -16.87
N ALA A 197 -14.57 23.74 -16.99
CA ALA A 197 -14.73 22.72 -18.05
C ALA A 197 -13.62 21.67 -17.96
N GLY A 198 -13.92 20.50 -17.37
CA GLY A 198 -13.49 19.14 -17.74
C GLY A 198 -12.08 18.77 -18.28
N SER A 199 -11.09 19.66 -18.32
CA SER A 199 -9.85 19.45 -19.09
C SER A 199 -8.61 19.09 -18.26
N ILE A 200 -8.64 19.24 -16.92
CA ILE A 200 -7.47 18.93 -16.08
C ILE A 200 -7.91 18.21 -14.80
N ASN A 201 -7.32 17.05 -14.52
CA ASN A 201 -7.61 16.25 -13.33
C ASN A 201 -7.03 16.92 -12.07
N PHE A 202 -7.79 17.85 -11.48
CA PHE A 202 -7.41 18.59 -10.28
C PHE A 202 -7.43 17.67 -9.04
N PRO A 203 -6.39 17.71 -8.19
CA PRO A 203 -6.33 16.91 -6.96
C PRO A 203 -7.43 17.25 -5.95
N ASN A 204 -7.88 16.24 -5.20
CA ASN A 204 -8.87 16.41 -4.13
C ASN A 204 -8.42 17.46 -3.11
N VAL A 205 -9.39 18.25 -2.62
CA VAL A 205 -9.18 19.12 -1.46
C VAL A 205 -9.45 18.38 -0.18
N ARG A 206 -8.77 18.81 0.89
CA ARG A 206 -8.87 18.19 2.22
C ARG A 206 -9.45 19.16 3.21
N ILE A 207 -10.46 18.73 3.95
CA ILE A 207 -10.94 19.45 5.13
C ILE A 207 -10.55 18.68 6.37
N TYR A 208 -9.87 19.36 7.28
CA TYR A 208 -9.62 18.93 8.64
C TYR A 208 -10.69 19.51 9.56
N VAL A 209 -11.35 18.61 10.28
CA VAL A 209 -12.24 18.90 11.40
C VAL A 209 -11.43 18.63 12.67
N PRO A 210 -11.28 19.61 13.58
CA PRO A 210 -10.61 19.38 14.86
C PRO A 210 -11.46 18.46 15.75
N GLU A 211 -10.88 18.02 16.87
CA GLU A 211 -11.68 17.47 17.97
C GLU A 211 -12.67 18.54 18.48
N ILE A 212 -13.87 18.10 18.86
CA ILE A 212 -14.95 18.96 19.30
C ILE A 212 -15.38 18.50 20.68
N ASP A 213 -15.20 19.40 21.63
CA ASP A 213 -15.67 19.33 23.02
C ASP A 213 -16.76 20.41 23.17
N LEU A 214 -18.02 19.99 23.06
CA LEU A 214 -19.20 20.85 23.06
C LEU A 214 -19.56 21.34 24.45
N ASP A 215 -19.36 20.52 25.48
CA ASP A 215 -19.71 20.86 26.86
C ASP A 215 -18.55 21.49 27.66
N GLY A 216 -17.32 21.44 27.11
CA GLY A 216 -16.13 22.05 27.66
C GLY A 216 -15.56 21.31 28.87
N ASP A 217 -15.90 20.03 29.04
CA ASP A 217 -15.44 19.21 30.16
C ASP A 217 -14.02 18.65 29.99
N GLY A 218 -13.41 18.84 28.81
CA GLY A 218 -12.09 18.35 28.44
C GLY A 218 -12.09 16.97 27.78
N ASN A 219 -13.25 16.36 27.55
CA ASN A 219 -13.44 15.12 26.81
C ASN A 219 -14.22 15.41 25.52
N PRO A 220 -13.61 15.27 24.34
CA PRO A 220 -14.30 15.55 23.09
C PRO A 220 -15.44 14.53 22.84
N GLU A 221 -16.63 15.01 22.45
CA GLU A 221 -17.72 14.14 21.97
C GLU A 221 -17.52 13.70 20.53
N PHE A 222 -16.74 14.46 19.75
CA PHE A 222 -16.34 14.11 18.40
C PHE A 222 -14.83 14.24 18.25
N ALA A 223 -14.19 13.20 17.72
CA ALA A 223 -12.77 13.28 17.41
C ALA A 223 -12.50 14.12 16.16
N SER A 224 -11.22 14.48 16.00
CA SER A 224 -10.75 15.10 14.78
C SER A 224 -10.89 14.14 13.60
N THR A 225 -11.27 14.67 12.44
CA THR A 225 -11.38 13.87 11.22
C THR A 225 -10.96 14.65 9.99
N THR A 226 -10.61 13.93 8.92
CA THR A 226 -10.27 14.53 7.62
C THR A 226 -11.24 14.03 6.55
N ARG A 227 -11.66 14.92 5.63
CA ARG A 227 -12.52 14.60 4.49
C ARG A 227 -11.92 15.08 3.19
N ASN A 228 -11.90 14.20 2.20
CA ASN A 228 -11.48 14.52 0.84
C ASN A 228 -12.71 14.89 0.00
N PHE A 229 -12.60 15.96 -0.80
CA PHE A 229 -13.63 16.35 -1.75
C PHE A 229 -13.01 16.55 -3.13
N ASP A 230 -13.66 15.97 -4.15
CA ASP A 230 -13.33 16.24 -5.54
C ASP A 230 -14.10 17.47 -6.01
N LEU A 231 -13.39 18.58 -6.22
CA LEU A 231 -14.02 19.83 -6.62
C LEU A 231 -14.66 19.80 -8.02
N HIS A 232 -14.36 18.81 -8.88
CA HIS A 232 -15.02 18.65 -10.18
C HIS A 232 -16.47 18.20 -10.06
N THR A 233 -16.75 17.34 -9.08
CA THR A 233 -18.07 16.71 -8.93
C THR A 233 -18.96 17.45 -7.95
N THR A 234 -18.38 18.30 -7.09
CA THR A 234 -19.11 18.96 -6.00
C THR A 234 -19.80 20.28 -6.38
N GLY A 235 -19.49 20.87 -7.54
CA GLY A 235 -20.13 22.11 -8.04
C GLY A 235 -20.35 23.21 -6.97
N ASP A 236 -21.43 24.00 -7.12
CA ASP A 236 -21.91 24.96 -6.10
C ASP A 236 -22.73 24.28 -4.98
N THR A 237 -22.72 22.94 -4.89
CA THR A 237 -23.50 22.22 -3.88
C THR A 237 -22.79 22.20 -2.53
N ILE A 238 -23.56 22.51 -1.46
CA ILE A 238 -23.10 22.40 -0.08
C ILE A 238 -22.75 20.94 0.22
N GLN A 239 -21.48 20.68 0.50
CA GLN A 239 -21.02 19.36 0.92
C GLN A 239 -21.39 19.12 2.38
N VAL A 240 -21.63 17.87 2.76
CA VAL A 240 -22.03 17.51 4.12
C VAL A 240 -20.96 16.63 4.75
N ILE A 241 -20.44 17.05 5.91
CA ILE A 241 -19.66 16.21 6.80
C ILE A 241 -20.58 15.86 7.97
N ARG A 242 -20.94 14.57 8.06
CA ARG A 242 -21.59 14.02 9.24
C ARG A 242 -20.53 13.34 10.09
N LEU A 243 -20.40 13.76 11.35
CA LEU A 243 -19.46 13.18 12.30
C LEU A 243 -20.00 11.90 12.89
N SER A 244 -19.08 11.04 13.30
CA SER A 244 -19.34 9.86 14.11
C SER A 244 -19.14 10.21 15.58
N ALA A 245 -19.93 9.59 16.47
CA ALA A 245 -19.72 9.77 17.91
C ALA A 245 -18.36 9.22 18.32
N PHE A 246 -17.68 9.90 19.25
CA PHE A 246 -16.44 9.37 19.82
C PHE A 246 -16.71 8.07 20.57
N VAL A 247 -16.09 6.97 20.10
CA VAL A 247 -16.17 5.66 20.77
C VAL A 247 -14.77 5.24 21.20
N PRO A 248 -14.45 5.25 22.52
CA PRO A 248 -13.13 4.86 22.99
C PRO A 248 -12.86 3.36 22.78
N GLY A 249 -11.61 3.00 22.49
CA GLY A 249 -11.14 1.61 22.33
C GLY A 249 -10.59 1.31 20.93
N ASP A 250 -10.06 0.10 20.72
CA ASP A 250 -9.56 -0.33 19.42
C ASP A 250 -10.71 -0.75 18.48
N LEU A 251 -10.51 -0.58 17.17
CA LEU A 251 -11.40 -1.12 16.17
C LEU A 251 -11.33 -2.65 16.18
N SER A 252 -12.46 -3.31 16.38
CA SER A 252 -12.55 -4.76 16.45
C SER A 252 -13.84 -5.27 15.83
N VAL A 253 -13.83 -6.52 15.38
CA VAL A 253 -15.04 -7.16 14.82
C VAL A 253 -15.89 -7.71 15.95
N SER A 254 -17.15 -7.27 16.01
CA SER A 254 -18.15 -7.77 16.94
C SER A 254 -18.92 -8.97 16.39
N ALA A 255 -19.11 -9.06 15.07
CA ALA A 255 -19.77 -10.18 14.41
C ALA A 255 -19.38 -10.32 12.94
N SER A 256 -19.45 -11.53 12.40
CA SER A 256 -19.35 -11.79 10.97
C SER A 256 -20.00 -13.12 10.61
N ASN A 257 -20.45 -13.26 9.36
CA ASN A 257 -20.85 -14.56 8.82
C ASN A 257 -19.66 -15.45 8.43
N ASN A 258 -18.42 -14.94 8.47
CA ASN A 258 -17.22 -15.75 8.53
C ASN A 258 -16.68 -15.75 9.97
N SER A 259 -16.82 -16.90 10.65
CA SER A 259 -16.45 -17.08 12.05
C SER A 259 -14.96 -16.87 12.33
N TYR A 260 -14.09 -16.96 11.32
CA TYR A 260 -12.67 -16.64 11.46
C TYR A 260 -12.40 -15.15 11.71
N PHE A 261 -13.39 -14.26 11.59
CA PHE A 261 -13.25 -12.85 12.01
C PHE A 261 -13.54 -12.59 13.49
N THR A 262 -14.08 -13.56 14.23
CA THR A 262 -14.37 -13.40 15.67
C THR A 262 -13.56 -14.36 16.53
N ALA A 263 -13.31 -15.58 16.06
CA ALA A 263 -12.51 -16.59 16.76
C ALA A 263 -11.86 -17.57 15.76
N THR A 264 -11.13 -18.58 16.24
CA THR A 264 -10.76 -19.73 15.39
C THR A 264 -11.82 -20.82 15.57
N PRO A 265 -12.73 -21.02 14.59
CA PRO A 265 -13.81 -21.98 14.72
C PRO A 265 -13.31 -23.41 14.54
N THR A 266 -13.99 -24.37 15.17
CA THR A 266 -13.80 -25.81 14.88
C THR A 266 -14.48 -26.24 13.58
N VAL A 267 -15.47 -25.47 13.11
CA VAL A 267 -16.18 -25.68 11.84
C VAL A 267 -16.09 -24.41 10.99
N PRO A 268 -15.48 -24.45 9.80
CA PRO A 268 -15.39 -23.29 8.93
C PRO A 268 -16.77 -22.98 8.34
N GLY A 269 -17.09 -21.69 8.21
CA GLY A 269 -18.17 -21.28 7.32
C GLY A 269 -17.83 -21.67 5.88
N GLN A 270 -18.77 -22.28 5.17
CA GLN A 270 -18.66 -22.56 3.75
C GLN A 270 -19.41 -21.49 2.95
N PHE A 271 -18.78 -21.03 1.87
CA PHE A 271 -19.28 -19.99 1.00
C PHE A 271 -19.35 -20.49 -0.45
N SER A 272 -20.25 -19.92 -1.24
CA SER A 272 -20.31 -20.12 -2.68
C SER A 272 -19.70 -18.93 -3.41
N SER A 273 -19.38 -19.12 -4.69
CA SER A 273 -19.12 -17.98 -5.60
C SER A 273 -20.32 -17.04 -5.58
N GLY A 274 -20.08 -15.72 -5.50
CA GLY A 274 -21.15 -14.73 -5.44
C GLY A 274 -21.82 -14.56 -4.08
N ASP A 275 -21.42 -15.31 -3.04
CA ASP A 275 -21.94 -15.09 -1.69
C ASP A 275 -21.43 -13.76 -1.10
N SER A 276 -22.25 -13.12 -0.29
CA SER A 276 -21.85 -11.91 0.44
C SER A 276 -21.26 -12.25 1.81
N ILE A 277 -20.18 -11.56 2.16
CA ILE A 277 -19.60 -11.58 3.49
C ILE A 277 -19.94 -10.26 4.20
N TYR A 278 -20.36 -10.38 5.46
CA TYR A 278 -20.69 -9.26 6.32
C TYR A 278 -19.72 -9.24 7.50
N VAL A 279 -19.18 -8.06 7.81
CA VAL A 279 -18.33 -7.85 8.98
C VAL A 279 -18.88 -6.63 9.73
N LEU A 280 -19.32 -6.86 10.96
CA LEU A 280 -19.81 -5.84 11.86
C LEU A 280 -18.69 -5.46 12.83
N PHE A 281 -18.30 -4.20 12.82
CA PHE A 281 -17.34 -3.65 13.75
C PHE A 281 -18.01 -3.15 15.02
N ASN A 282 -17.26 -3.10 16.13
CA ASN A 282 -17.71 -2.49 17.38
C ASN A 282 -18.00 -0.98 17.26
N ARG A 283 -17.46 -0.31 16.23
CA ARG A 283 -17.67 1.10 15.88
C ARG A 283 -17.46 1.31 14.38
N GLU A 284 -17.89 2.46 13.86
CA GLU A 284 -17.82 2.76 12.43
C GLU A 284 -16.37 2.97 11.96
N PRO A 285 -15.88 2.19 10.97
CA PRO A 285 -14.58 2.43 10.35
C PRO A 285 -14.61 3.64 9.41
N ASP A 286 -13.44 4.23 9.16
CA ASP A 286 -13.24 5.23 8.12
C ASP A 286 -13.48 4.61 6.74
N ALA A 287 -14.46 5.13 6.01
CA ALA A 287 -14.83 4.67 4.68
C ALA A 287 -13.66 4.75 3.68
N ASP A 288 -12.84 5.81 3.76
CA ASP A 288 -11.71 6.03 2.85
C ASP A 288 -10.54 5.06 3.14
N SER A 289 -10.53 4.44 4.33
CA SER A 289 -9.49 3.49 4.75
C SER A 289 -9.77 2.04 4.34
N LEU A 290 -11.01 1.72 3.96
CA LEU A 290 -11.44 0.33 3.77
C LEU A 290 -10.71 -0.33 2.60
N SER A 291 -10.06 -1.45 2.87
CA SER A 291 -9.49 -2.32 1.83
C SER A 291 -9.84 -3.77 2.09
N VAL A 292 -10.43 -4.42 1.10
CA VAL A 292 -10.78 -5.84 1.15
C VAL A 292 -10.15 -6.53 -0.05
N VAL A 293 -9.34 -7.56 0.22
CA VAL A 293 -8.63 -8.30 -0.81
C VAL A 293 -8.79 -9.79 -0.56
N LEU A 294 -9.31 -10.51 -1.56
CA LEU A 294 -9.32 -11.96 -1.60
C LEU A 294 -8.11 -12.43 -2.39
N ARG A 295 -7.38 -13.43 -1.88
CA ARG A 295 -6.25 -14.05 -2.57
C ARG A 295 -6.40 -15.56 -2.53
N GLU A 296 -6.00 -16.21 -3.59
CA GLU A 296 -5.87 -17.66 -3.60
C GLU A 296 -4.74 -18.10 -2.65
N PHE A 297 -4.94 -19.22 -1.94
CA PHE A 297 -3.99 -19.71 -0.94
C PHE A 297 -2.67 -20.22 -1.54
N ALA A 298 -2.67 -20.62 -2.81
CA ALA A 298 -1.48 -21.13 -3.49
C ALA A 298 -0.32 -20.10 -3.45
N GLN A 299 0.92 -20.60 -3.40
CA GLN A 299 2.11 -19.77 -3.59
C GLN A 299 2.04 -19.22 -5.02
N ASP A 300 1.84 -17.89 -5.16
CA ASP A 300 1.61 -17.14 -6.41
C ASP A 300 0.17 -17.07 -6.94
N GLY A 301 -0.82 -17.29 -6.07
CA GLY A 301 -2.24 -17.27 -6.42
C GLY A 301 -2.79 -15.91 -6.89
N ALA A 302 -3.90 -15.96 -7.63
CA ALA A 302 -4.62 -14.77 -8.10
C ALA A 302 -5.13 -13.90 -6.93
N SER A 303 -5.27 -12.59 -7.19
CA SER A 303 -5.72 -11.59 -6.21
C SER A 303 -6.89 -10.80 -6.77
N TRP A 304 -7.94 -10.66 -5.96
CA TRP A 304 -9.14 -9.90 -6.28
C TRP A 304 -9.34 -8.79 -5.25
N PRO A 305 -9.12 -7.52 -5.60
CA PRO A 305 -9.61 -6.42 -4.78
C PRO A 305 -11.15 -6.44 -4.84
N LEU A 306 -11.79 -6.38 -3.68
CA LEU A 306 -13.25 -6.35 -3.56
C LEU A 306 -13.68 -4.94 -3.17
N SER A 307 -14.83 -4.50 -3.66
CA SER A 307 -15.42 -3.20 -3.31
C SER A 307 -16.38 -3.37 -2.13
N PRO A 308 -15.99 -3.00 -0.89
CA PRO A 308 -16.90 -3.04 0.25
C PRO A 308 -17.89 -1.87 0.20
N THR A 309 -19.12 -2.15 0.64
CA THR A 309 -20.10 -1.13 1.00
C THR A 309 -20.10 -0.98 2.50
N LEU A 310 -19.99 0.26 3.00
CA LEU A 310 -20.13 0.59 4.42
C LEU A 310 -21.56 1.09 4.70
N THR A 311 -22.21 0.57 5.73
CA THR A 311 -23.50 1.05 6.23
C THR A 311 -23.46 1.10 7.75
N GLY A 312 -23.23 2.30 8.31
CA GLY A 312 -22.90 2.45 9.73
C GLY A 312 -21.60 1.69 10.05
N ASN A 313 -21.61 0.83 11.06
CA ASN A 313 -20.45 0.00 11.44
C ASN A 313 -20.38 -1.37 10.76
N GLN A 314 -21.19 -1.64 9.74
CA GLN A 314 -21.15 -2.89 8.99
C GLN A 314 -20.56 -2.67 7.60
N ILE A 315 -19.55 -3.49 7.25
CA ILE A 315 -19.12 -3.65 5.86
C ILE A 315 -19.76 -4.89 5.24
N SER A 316 -20.07 -4.80 3.95
CA SER A 316 -20.51 -5.93 3.13
C SER A 316 -19.81 -5.94 1.78
N PHE A 317 -19.44 -7.11 1.29
CA PHE A 317 -18.86 -7.29 -0.05
C PHE A 317 -19.21 -8.67 -0.58
N THR A 318 -19.17 -8.83 -1.90
CA THR A 318 -19.52 -10.07 -2.59
C THR A 318 -18.26 -10.78 -3.07
N LEU A 319 -18.20 -12.09 -2.85
CA LEU A 319 -17.14 -12.94 -3.39
C LEU A 319 -17.24 -12.97 -4.91
N PRO A 320 -16.10 -12.97 -5.63
CA PRO A 320 -16.12 -13.02 -7.09
C PRO A 320 -16.77 -14.31 -7.60
N ASP A 321 -17.30 -14.24 -8.81
CA ASP A 321 -17.78 -15.43 -9.52
C ASP A 321 -16.62 -16.32 -9.96
N GLY A 322 -16.89 -17.62 -10.11
CA GLY A 322 -15.92 -18.58 -10.67
C GLY A 322 -14.85 -19.06 -9.69
N LEU A 323 -15.04 -18.86 -8.38
CA LEU A 323 -14.20 -19.49 -7.36
C LEU A 323 -14.37 -21.01 -7.39
N VAL A 324 -13.25 -21.71 -7.35
CA VAL A 324 -13.21 -23.18 -7.45
C VAL A 324 -13.75 -23.81 -6.15
N GLY A 325 -14.76 -24.68 -6.28
CA GLY A 325 -15.34 -25.43 -5.18
C GLY A 325 -14.31 -26.34 -4.49
N GLY A 326 -14.31 -26.37 -3.16
CA GLY A 326 -13.38 -27.17 -2.37
C GLY A 326 -11.99 -26.54 -2.20
N GLU A 327 -11.75 -25.36 -2.76
CA GLU A 327 -10.55 -24.56 -2.50
C GLU A 327 -10.71 -23.63 -1.29
N MET A 328 -9.55 -23.19 -0.77
CA MET A 328 -9.44 -22.21 0.29
C MET A 328 -8.78 -20.94 -0.27
N TYR A 329 -9.36 -19.81 0.10
CA TYR A 329 -8.85 -18.47 -0.21
C TYR A 329 -8.55 -17.73 1.08
N LEU A 330 -7.73 -16.69 1.00
CA LEU A 330 -7.40 -15.80 2.11
C LEU A 330 -8.01 -14.44 1.85
N LEU A 331 -8.90 -14.04 2.76
CA LEU A 331 -9.57 -12.76 2.74
C LEU A 331 -8.90 -11.84 3.75
N THR A 332 -8.32 -10.75 3.26
CA THR A 332 -7.74 -9.71 4.10
C THR A 332 -8.68 -8.52 4.17
N VAL A 333 -9.04 -8.12 5.39
CA VAL A 333 -9.78 -6.90 5.68
C VAL A 333 -8.86 -5.94 6.41
N TYR A 334 -8.73 -4.75 5.86
CA TYR A 334 -8.04 -3.62 6.44
C TYR A 334 -9.04 -2.48 6.66
N ALA A 335 -9.02 -1.90 7.85
CA ALA A 335 -9.84 -0.74 8.20
C ALA A 335 -9.14 0.07 9.30
N ASN A 336 -9.27 1.38 9.24
CA ASN A 336 -8.92 2.30 10.32
C ASN A 336 -10.19 2.94 10.88
N THR A 337 -10.07 3.58 12.02
CA THR A 337 -11.02 4.62 12.42
C THR A 337 -10.47 5.98 12.06
N GLU A 338 -11.37 6.94 11.85
CA GLU A 338 -11.01 8.35 11.67
C GLU A 338 -10.36 8.94 12.94
N ASP A 339 -10.74 8.37 14.09
CA ASP A 339 -10.36 8.80 15.44
C ASP A 339 -9.15 8.02 15.98
N PHE A 340 -8.91 8.17 17.29
CA PHE A 340 -8.00 7.33 18.07
C PHE A 340 -8.39 5.83 17.99
N GLY A 341 -7.40 4.99 17.73
CA GLY A 341 -7.50 3.54 17.82
C GLY A 341 -6.67 2.83 16.77
N ASN A 342 -6.26 1.60 17.09
CA ASN A 342 -5.37 0.84 16.24
C ASN A 342 -6.01 0.47 14.90
N THR A 343 -5.16 0.39 13.87
CA THR A 343 -5.49 -0.22 12.58
C THR A 343 -6.01 -1.64 12.78
N TYR A 344 -7.19 -1.93 12.23
CA TYR A 344 -7.66 -3.29 12.09
C TYR A 344 -7.10 -3.88 10.80
N THR A 345 -6.28 -4.93 10.92
CA THR A 345 -5.87 -5.76 9.79
C THR A 345 -6.04 -7.20 10.18
N ARG A 346 -6.85 -7.94 9.42
CA ARG A 346 -7.02 -9.38 9.66
C ARG A 346 -7.14 -10.13 8.35
N THR A 347 -6.36 -11.20 8.22
CA THR A 347 -6.47 -12.17 7.14
C THR A 347 -7.14 -13.44 7.69
N VAL A 348 -8.18 -13.90 7.02
CA VAL A 348 -8.97 -15.08 7.42
C VAL A 348 -9.14 -16.03 6.24
N PRO A 349 -9.24 -17.35 6.48
CA PRO A 349 -9.58 -18.30 5.42
C PRO A 349 -11.06 -18.18 5.02
N VAL A 350 -11.32 -18.42 3.74
CA VAL A 350 -12.65 -18.56 3.13
C VAL A 350 -12.67 -19.90 2.40
N PHE A 351 -13.54 -20.80 2.82
CA PHE A 351 -13.69 -22.12 2.23
C PHE A 351 -14.84 -22.13 1.25
N ILE A 352 -14.57 -22.50 0.00
CA ILE A 352 -15.61 -22.58 -1.02
C ILE A 352 -16.28 -23.95 -0.96
N THR A 353 -17.60 -23.96 -0.92
CA THR A 353 -18.43 -25.17 -0.92
C THR A 353 -17.99 -26.09 -2.06
N PRO A 354 -17.61 -27.35 -1.78
CA PRO A 354 -17.25 -28.30 -2.82
C PRO A 354 -18.38 -28.51 -3.81
N THR A 355 -18.06 -28.45 -5.11
CA THR A 355 -18.98 -28.80 -6.20
C THR A 355 -18.88 -30.26 -6.61
N GLU A 356 -17.79 -30.91 -6.24
CA GLU A 356 -17.49 -32.32 -6.52
C GLU A 356 -17.51 -33.13 -5.23
N ALA A 357 -17.72 -34.44 -5.34
CA ALA A 357 -17.60 -35.34 -4.20
C ALA A 357 -16.15 -35.38 -3.68
N LEU A 358 -15.98 -35.64 -2.37
CA LEU A 358 -14.65 -35.88 -1.80
C LEU A 358 -13.98 -37.06 -2.51
N THR A 359 -12.79 -36.82 -3.04
CA THR A 359 -11.92 -37.85 -3.61
C THR A 359 -10.56 -37.81 -2.95
N VAL A 360 -9.87 -38.95 -2.95
CA VAL A 360 -8.53 -39.08 -2.38
C VAL A 360 -7.61 -39.80 -3.35
N SER A 361 -6.34 -39.41 -3.34
CA SER A 361 -5.25 -40.15 -3.97
C SER A 361 -4.19 -40.45 -2.92
N MET A 362 -3.53 -41.60 -3.04
CA MET A 362 -2.49 -42.02 -2.11
C MET A 362 -1.22 -42.41 -2.86
N ALA A 363 -0.08 -42.00 -2.32
CA ALA A 363 1.24 -42.34 -2.86
C ALA A 363 2.23 -42.57 -1.71
N ARG A 364 3.17 -43.50 -1.90
CA ARG A 364 4.31 -43.63 -1.00
C ARG A 364 5.23 -42.43 -1.14
N GLU A 365 5.70 -41.88 -0.02
CA GLU A 365 6.70 -40.82 0.01
C GLU A 365 8.02 -41.31 -0.61
N ASN A 366 8.38 -42.57 -0.38
CA ASN A 366 9.45 -43.26 -1.11
C ASN A 366 8.95 -44.62 -1.65
N PRO A 367 8.60 -44.72 -2.93
CA PRO A 367 8.05 -45.95 -3.52
C PRO A 367 8.97 -47.17 -3.38
N MET A 368 10.28 -46.95 -3.44
CA MET A 368 11.28 -48.03 -3.38
C MET A 368 11.49 -48.62 -1.97
N VAL A 369 10.92 -47.99 -0.94
CA VAL A 369 11.07 -48.40 0.46
C VAL A 369 9.75 -48.99 0.95
N ILE A 370 9.76 -50.28 1.23
CA ILE A 370 8.64 -50.99 1.88
C ILE A 370 8.35 -50.28 3.21
N ASN A 371 7.07 -50.00 3.47
CA ASN A 371 6.57 -49.27 4.64
C ASN A 371 7.01 -47.81 4.77
N SER A 372 7.48 -47.18 3.68
CA SER A 372 7.63 -45.71 3.66
C SER A 372 6.30 -45.01 3.96
N PRO A 373 6.33 -43.79 4.56
CA PRO A 373 5.13 -43.03 4.83
C PRO A 373 4.27 -42.86 3.58
N VAL A 374 2.96 -42.86 3.77
CA VAL A 374 1.98 -42.67 2.70
C VAL A 374 1.48 -41.23 2.78
N ILE A 375 1.56 -40.54 1.65
CA ILE A 375 0.96 -39.22 1.44
C ILE A 375 -0.44 -39.44 0.88
N VAL A 376 -1.41 -38.84 1.55
CA VAL A 376 -2.83 -38.83 1.20
C VAL A 376 -3.16 -37.44 0.70
N THR A 377 -3.72 -37.31 -0.50
CA THR A 377 -4.10 -36.04 -1.11
C THR A 377 -5.59 -36.03 -1.42
N PHE A 378 -6.31 -35.12 -0.79
CA PHE A 378 -7.73 -34.86 -1.01
C PHE A 378 -7.93 -33.76 -2.06
N ASN A 379 -9.02 -33.85 -2.84
CA ASN A 379 -9.41 -32.79 -3.78
C ASN A 379 -9.94 -31.52 -3.10
N GLN A 380 -10.26 -31.58 -1.81
CA GLN A 380 -10.76 -30.47 -1.00
C GLN A 380 -10.06 -30.42 0.38
N TRP A 381 -10.15 -29.28 1.05
CA TRP A 381 -9.55 -29.08 2.38
C TRP A 381 -10.29 -29.89 3.46
N VAL A 382 -9.57 -30.72 4.22
CA VAL A 382 -10.12 -31.55 5.31
C VAL A 382 -9.28 -31.39 6.57
N GLY A 383 -9.88 -31.50 7.76
CA GLY A 383 -9.15 -31.32 9.02
C GLY A 383 -10.06 -31.04 10.22
N THR A 384 -9.46 -30.63 11.34
CA THR A 384 -10.15 -30.38 12.62
C THR A 384 -10.35 -28.89 12.93
N GLY A 385 -9.77 -28.00 12.12
CA GLY A 385 -9.74 -26.56 12.39
C GLY A 385 -8.82 -26.15 13.54
N SER A 386 -8.10 -27.10 14.15
CA SER A 386 -7.14 -26.79 15.20
C SER A 386 -5.80 -26.36 14.62
N GLN A 387 -5.46 -25.09 14.81
CA GLN A 387 -4.14 -24.55 14.46
C GLN A 387 -2.98 -25.15 15.27
N PHE A 388 -3.28 -25.82 16.39
CA PHE A 388 -2.30 -26.35 17.33
C PHE A 388 -1.91 -27.81 17.05
N TYR A 389 -2.76 -28.56 16.35
CA TYR A 389 -2.52 -29.98 16.09
C TYR A 389 -1.93 -30.17 14.70
N THR A 390 -0.64 -30.49 14.65
CA THR A 390 0.03 -30.95 13.43
C THR A 390 -0.13 -32.45 13.21
N TRP A 391 -0.62 -33.16 14.22
CA TRP A 391 -0.88 -34.60 14.24
C TRP A 391 -2.29 -34.86 14.76
N LEU A 392 -3.02 -35.72 14.07
CA LEU A 392 -4.31 -36.25 14.49
C LEU A 392 -4.16 -37.73 14.83
N THR A 393 -4.69 -38.15 15.98
CA THR A 393 -4.74 -39.56 16.43
C THR A 393 -6.03 -39.79 17.21
N GLY A 394 -6.37 -41.06 17.48
CA GLY A 394 -7.55 -41.40 18.26
C GLY A 394 -8.83 -40.85 17.63
N ASN A 395 -9.67 -40.17 18.41
CA ASN A 395 -10.98 -39.68 17.97
C ASN A 395 -10.94 -38.44 17.06
N ASP A 396 -9.80 -37.75 16.97
CA ASP A 396 -9.70 -36.45 16.26
C ASP A 396 -9.31 -36.60 14.78
N GLY A 397 -8.79 -37.76 14.40
CA GLY A 397 -8.51 -38.14 13.01
C GLY A 397 -8.14 -39.61 12.97
N VAL A 398 -8.98 -40.41 12.32
CA VAL A 398 -8.86 -41.86 12.42
C VAL A 398 -8.42 -42.47 11.10
N ILE A 399 -7.40 -43.31 11.17
CA ILE A 399 -7.08 -44.30 10.14
C ILE A 399 -7.43 -45.67 10.72
N TYR A 400 -8.37 -46.35 10.07
CA TYR A 400 -8.63 -47.76 10.32
C TYR A 400 -8.18 -48.61 9.14
N PHE A 401 -7.57 -49.75 9.40
CA PHE A 401 -7.19 -50.74 8.40
C PHE A 401 -8.28 -51.83 8.39
N VAL A 402 -8.85 -52.10 7.22
CA VAL A 402 -9.73 -53.27 7.02
C VAL A 402 -8.83 -54.48 6.82
N TYR A 403 -8.11 -54.83 7.87
CA TYR A 403 -7.12 -55.90 7.92
C TYR A 403 -6.90 -56.31 9.38
N ASP A 404 -6.60 -57.59 9.58
CA ASP A 404 -6.24 -58.18 10.86
C ASP A 404 -4.74 -57.91 11.11
N LEU A 405 -4.45 -56.84 11.86
CA LEU A 405 -3.12 -56.32 12.13
C LEU A 405 -2.36 -57.14 13.17
N ASN A 406 -3.05 -57.80 14.10
CA ASN A 406 -2.42 -58.63 15.14
C ASN A 406 -2.37 -60.13 14.76
N SER A 407 -2.94 -60.51 13.61
CA SER A 407 -3.07 -61.90 13.16
C SER A 407 -3.90 -62.79 14.12
N SER A 408 -4.90 -62.22 14.79
CA SER A 408 -5.83 -62.94 15.68
C SER A 408 -6.84 -63.80 14.92
N GLY A 409 -7.04 -63.51 13.63
CA GLY A 409 -8.10 -64.03 12.79
C GLY A 409 -9.40 -63.20 12.82
N ILE A 410 -9.43 -62.07 13.54
CA ILE A 410 -10.60 -61.21 13.71
C ILE A 410 -10.23 -59.77 13.36
N ILE A 411 -10.98 -59.13 12.46
CA ILE A 411 -10.82 -57.69 12.19
C ILE A 411 -11.65 -56.91 13.20
N GLY A 412 -11.03 -55.92 13.84
CA GLY A 412 -11.67 -55.00 14.79
C GLY A 412 -11.48 -55.41 16.24
N ASP A 413 -10.53 -56.31 16.53
CA ASP A 413 -10.19 -56.73 17.89
C ASP A 413 -8.85 -56.14 18.40
N ASP A 414 -8.09 -55.46 17.53
CA ASP A 414 -6.90 -54.69 17.89
C ASP A 414 -6.94 -53.22 17.47
N PHE A 415 -6.03 -52.44 18.06
CA PHE A 415 -5.83 -51.04 17.73
C PHE A 415 -5.63 -50.82 16.22
N SER A 416 -6.30 -49.78 15.69
CA SER A 416 -6.23 -49.36 14.28
C SER A 416 -6.90 -50.33 13.29
N GLU A 417 -7.50 -51.43 13.73
CA GLU A 417 -8.34 -52.26 12.88
C GLU A 417 -9.74 -51.68 12.73
N TYR A 418 -10.35 -51.89 11.56
CA TYR A 418 -11.71 -51.44 11.30
C TYR A 418 -12.71 -52.09 12.27
N GLY A 419 -13.44 -51.26 13.01
CA GLY A 419 -14.38 -51.70 14.04
C GLY A 419 -13.85 -51.64 15.47
N TYR A 420 -12.54 -51.42 15.66
CA TYR A 420 -11.97 -51.16 16.97
C TYR A 420 -12.24 -49.71 17.41
N THR A 421 -12.19 -49.44 18.72
CA THR A 421 -12.61 -48.16 19.30
C THR A 421 -11.55 -47.04 19.26
N SER A 422 -10.32 -47.36 18.82
CA SER A 422 -9.23 -46.38 18.77
C SER A 422 -8.15 -46.76 17.74
N THR A 423 -7.33 -45.78 17.37
CA THR A 423 -6.18 -45.94 16.47
C THR A 423 -4.91 -45.43 17.13
N ASN A 424 -3.78 -46.06 16.83
CA ASN A 424 -2.44 -45.59 17.18
C ASN A 424 -1.70 -44.99 15.97
N VAL A 425 -2.33 -44.96 14.79
CA VAL A 425 -1.74 -44.42 13.57
C VAL A 425 -2.05 -42.93 13.46
N GLY A 426 -1.00 -42.11 13.50
CA GLY A 426 -1.10 -40.66 13.38
C GLY A 426 -1.21 -40.17 11.94
N LEU A 427 -2.08 -39.19 11.74
CA LEU A 427 -2.20 -38.38 10.52
C LEU A 427 -1.50 -37.05 10.73
N GLU A 428 -0.41 -36.84 10.01
CA GLU A 428 0.34 -35.60 10.00
C GLU A 428 -0.16 -34.64 8.94
N SER A 429 -0.48 -33.42 9.38
CA SER A 429 -0.85 -32.34 8.47
C SER A 429 0.38 -31.84 7.72
N LEU A 430 0.33 -31.96 6.39
CA LEU A 430 1.27 -31.32 5.46
C LEU A 430 0.72 -29.96 4.97
N GLU A 431 -0.08 -29.28 5.81
CA GLU A 431 -0.54 -27.91 5.55
C GLU A 431 0.68 -26.99 5.34
N VAL A 432 0.70 -26.32 4.19
CA VAL A 432 1.73 -25.34 3.86
C VAL A 432 1.26 -23.94 4.27
N THR A 433 2.16 -23.10 4.73
CA THR A 433 1.87 -21.67 4.92
C THR A 433 2.20 -20.92 3.63
N PRO A 434 1.37 -19.97 3.17
CA PRO A 434 1.71 -19.16 2.02
C PRO A 434 2.94 -18.31 2.31
N THR A 435 3.88 -18.26 1.37
CA THR A 435 5.16 -17.53 1.51
C THR A 435 5.03 -16.02 1.38
N TRP A 436 3.94 -15.54 0.78
CA TRP A 436 3.66 -14.11 0.55
C TRP A 436 3.00 -13.43 1.74
N VAL A 437 2.56 -14.19 2.75
CA VAL A 437 2.03 -13.66 4.01
C VAL A 437 3.19 -13.55 5.00
N PRO A 438 3.48 -12.36 5.58
CA PRO A 438 4.51 -12.24 6.61
C PRO A 438 4.25 -13.26 7.74
N GLY A 439 5.30 -13.96 8.17
CA GLY A 439 5.26 -15.26 8.88
C GLY A 439 4.50 -15.39 10.20
N LEU A 440 3.67 -14.40 10.58
CA LEU A 440 2.78 -14.41 11.74
C LEU A 440 1.31 -14.05 11.40
N ALA A 441 0.96 -13.68 10.16
CA ALA A 441 -0.35 -13.09 9.84
C ALA A 441 -1.45 -14.10 9.45
N VAL A 442 -1.10 -15.32 9.06
CA VAL A 442 -2.05 -16.44 8.91
C VAL A 442 -1.43 -17.66 9.59
N GLY A 443 -1.90 -17.96 10.81
CA GLY A 443 -1.58 -19.21 11.49
C GLY A 443 -2.08 -20.43 10.70
N ARG A 444 -1.70 -21.65 11.12
CA ARG A 444 -2.29 -22.87 10.55
C ARG A 444 -3.81 -22.81 10.68
N THR A 445 -4.51 -23.18 9.63
CA THR A 445 -5.98 -23.30 9.66
C THR A 445 -6.42 -24.60 10.32
N GLY A 446 -5.53 -25.60 10.40
CA GLY A 446 -5.90 -26.95 10.86
C GLY A 446 -6.64 -27.74 9.79
N PHE A 447 -6.65 -27.25 8.55
CA PHE A 447 -7.14 -27.94 7.36
C PHE A 447 -5.98 -28.19 6.40
N SER A 448 -5.99 -29.34 5.75
CA SER A 448 -5.00 -29.67 4.72
C SER A 448 -5.61 -30.52 3.63
N LYS A 449 -5.18 -30.28 2.39
CA LYS A 449 -5.38 -31.24 1.30
C LYS A 449 -4.44 -32.44 1.39
N ARG A 450 -3.31 -32.29 2.08
CA ARG A 450 -2.25 -33.31 2.14
C ARG A 450 -1.98 -33.76 3.57
N TRP A 451 -2.02 -35.06 3.77
CA TRP A 451 -1.75 -35.70 5.05
C TRP A 451 -0.72 -36.81 4.88
N ARG A 452 0.04 -37.10 5.92
CA ARG A 452 1.03 -38.18 5.94
C ARG A 452 0.74 -39.14 7.08
N PHE A 453 0.86 -40.44 6.84
CA PHE A 453 0.86 -41.44 7.90
C PHE A 453 1.87 -42.54 7.64
N SER A 454 2.29 -43.23 8.69
CA SER A 454 3.14 -44.42 8.58
C SER A 454 2.29 -45.69 8.73
N PRO A 455 2.24 -46.57 7.72
CA PRO A 455 1.53 -47.84 7.85
C PRO A 455 2.12 -48.70 8.98
N PRO A 456 1.29 -49.43 9.75
CA PRO A 456 1.78 -50.46 10.68
C PRO A 456 2.63 -51.50 9.95
N ALA A 457 3.63 -52.07 10.63
CA ALA A 457 4.52 -53.08 10.03
C ALA A 457 3.79 -54.34 9.53
N ALA A 458 2.65 -54.66 10.15
CA ALA A 458 1.78 -55.78 9.77
C ALA A 458 0.84 -55.47 8.57
N ALA A 459 0.72 -54.20 8.16
CA ALA A 459 -0.15 -53.84 7.05
C ALA A 459 0.44 -54.31 5.71
N VAL A 460 -0.37 -55.01 4.92
CA VAL A 460 0.03 -55.51 3.60
C VAL A 460 -0.35 -54.50 2.51
N ALA A 461 0.41 -54.49 1.41
CA ALA A 461 0.07 -53.66 0.25
C ALA A 461 -1.31 -54.02 -0.32
N GLY A 462 -2.12 -53.02 -0.64
CA GLY A 462 -3.50 -53.22 -1.12
C GLY A 462 -4.55 -53.28 0.00
N THR A 463 -4.17 -53.20 1.28
CA THR A 463 -5.13 -53.10 2.39
C THR A 463 -5.99 -51.85 2.26
N SER A 464 -7.30 -52.00 2.44
CA SER A 464 -8.24 -50.89 2.48
C SER A 464 -8.14 -50.13 3.82
N VAL A 465 -8.26 -48.82 3.77
CA VAL A 465 -8.04 -47.86 4.84
C VAL A 465 -9.22 -46.92 4.89
N GLN A 466 -9.77 -46.70 6.08
CA GLN A 466 -10.81 -45.73 6.30
C GLN A 466 -10.26 -44.47 6.96
N PHE A 467 -10.55 -43.31 6.36
CA PHE A 467 -10.32 -42.02 7.00
C PHE A 467 -11.60 -41.51 7.65
N THR A 468 -11.48 -41.06 8.90
CA THR A 468 -12.55 -40.34 9.59
C THR A 468 -12.03 -38.97 10.01
N PHE A 469 -12.59 -37.93 9.42
CA PHE A 469 -12.41 -36.55 9.86
C PHE A 469 -13.73 -36.05 10.45
N PRO A 470 -13.72 -35.39 11.61
CA PRO A 470 -14.95 -34.92 12.24
C PRO A 470 -15.73 -33.86 11.44
N PHE A 471 -15.15 -33.24 10.40
CA PHE A 471 -15.75 -32.05 9.77
C PHE A 471 -15.81 -32.03 8.24
N VAL A 472 -15.60 -33.16 7.56
CA VAL A 472 -16.16 -33.29 6.21
C VAL A 472 -17.57 -33.83 6.40
N MET A 473 -18.59 -33.12 5.91
CA MET A 473 -19.93 -33.70 5.72
C MET A 473 -19.83 -34.81 4.67
N SER A 474 -19.27 -35.95 5.05
CA SER A 474 -19.45 -37.19 4.35
C SER A 474 -18.91 -38.40 5.11
N SER A 475 -19.74 -39.43 5.09
CA SER A 475 -19.53 -40.84 5.40
C SER A 475 -18.07 -41.31 5.47
N ALA A 476 -17.78 -42.19 6.42
CA ALA A 476 -16.71 -43.18 6.33
C ALA A 476 -16.35 -43.57 4.88
N TYR A 477 -15.11 -43.32 4.46
CA TYR A 477 -14.66 -43.69 3.11
C TYR A 477 -13.56 -44.72 3.17
N LEU A 478 -13.67 -45.76 2.33
CA LEU A 478 -12.75 -46.88 2.27
C LEU A 478 -11.81 -46.74 1.05
N PHE A 479 -10.50 -46.82 1.26
CA PHE A 479 -9.49 -46.61 0.21
C PHE A 479 -8.32 -47.59 0.28
N HIS A 480 -7.82 -48.11 -0.83
CA HIS A 480 -6.75 -49.12 -0.82
C HIS A 480 -5.35 -48.50 -0.76
N THR A 481 -4.49 -48.98 0.13
CA THR A 481 -3.05 -48.64 0.12
C THR A 481 -2.42 -49.01 -1.23
N PRO A 482 -1.43 -48.25 -1.73
CA PRO A 482 -0.79 -48.55 -3.02
C PRO A 482 -0.18 -49.96 -3.07
N ALA A 483 -0.50 -50.71 -4.14
CA ALA A 483 0.01 -52.06 -4.40
C ALA A 483 1.20 -52.03 -5.37
N GLY A 484 2.42 -52.36 -4.89
CA GLY A 484 3.62 -52.39 -5.73
C GLY A 484 3.94 -51.06 -6.43
N ASP A 485 5.02 -51.00 -7.21
CA ASP A 485 5.59 -49.78 -7.82
C ASP A 485 4.73 -49.07 -8.91
N THR A 486 3.45 -49.42 -9.07
CA THR A 486 2.58 -48.80 -10.07
C THR A 486 1.37 -48.13 -9.42
N ILE A 487 1.44 -46.80 -9.35
CA ILE A 487 0.36 -45.92 -8.89
C ILE A 487 -0.68 -45.80 -10.00
N ALA A 488 -1.89 -46.30 -9.78
CA ALA A 488 -3.08 -45.90 -10.53
C ALA A 488 -4.00 -45.13 -9.57
N PRO A 489 -4.56 -43.96 -9.99
CA PRO A 489 -5.56 -43.27 -9.21
C PRO A 489 -6.83 -44.14 -9.17
N MET A 490 -7.26 -44.55 -7.98
CA MET A 490 -8.51 -45.27 -7.80
C MET A 490 -9.64 -44.29 -7.48
N THR A 491 -10.48 -44.01 -8.47
CA THR A 491 -11.77 -43.34 -8.28
C THR A 491 -12.85 -44.41 -8.08
N GLY A 492 -13.58 -44.38 -6.97
CA GLY A 492 -14.72 -45.27 -6.77
C GLY A 492 -15.59 -44.85 -5.58
N SER A 493 -16.90 -44.81 -5.79
CA SER A 493 -17.91 -44.87 -4.72
C SER A 493 -18.03 -46.30 -4.19
N LEU A 494 -18.38 -46.45 -2.90
CA LEU A 494 -18.54 -47.73 -2.19
C LEU A 494 -19.42 -48.74 -2.97
N PRO A 495 -19.16 -50.06 -2.88
CA PRO A 495 -20.21 -51.06 -3.07
C PRO A 495 -21.29 -50.98 -1.98
#